data_AF-A0A3C0BDF0-F1
#
_entry.id   AF-A0A3C0BDF0-F1
#
_cell.length_a   1.000
_cell.length_b   1.000
_cell.length_c   1.000
_cell.angle_alpha   90.00
_cell.angle_beta   90.00
_cell.angle_gamma   90.00
#
_symmetry.space_group_name_H-M   'P 1'
#
loop_
_entity.id
_entity.type
_entity.pdbx_description
1 polymer ?
#
loop_
_entity_poly.entity_id
_entity_poly.type
_entity_poly.pdbx_seq_one_letter_code
_entity_poly.pdbx_strand_id
1 'polypeptide(L)'
;TPIYGIDWWNKEAGDKWRELQRKAYSDTTLNREMNFIGGLFSLFDDYFKTQHYKMINSPYITRLWKAKNEFKYHIFNQNPEYAFIVQYENERNNQIVENILNVIAENPDKFILVAVGIDHKYFIEDMLESLGIIVYQVE
;
A
#
# COMPACT_ATOMS: atom_id res chain seq x y z
N THR A 1 9.51 12.89 21.13
CA THR A 1 8.53 12.83 20.03
C THR A 1 7.50 11.78 20.37
N PRO A 2 6.20 12.11 20.44
CA PRO A 2 5.16 11.10 20.65
C PRO A 2 5.20 10.07 19.52
N ILE A 3 4.94 8.80 19.86
CA ILE A 3 4.86 7.69 18.91
C ILE A 3 3.39 7.27 18.85
N TYR A 4 2.83 7.26 17.65
CA TYR A 4 1.44 6.86 17.39
C TYR A 4 1.43 5.52 16.67
N GLY A 5 0.68 4.55 17.21
CA GLY A 5 0.39 3.32 16.50
C GLY A 5 -0.73 3.57 15.49
N ILE A 6 -0.44 3.39 14.20
CA ILE A 6 -1.44 3.48 13.14
C ILE A 6 -1.68 2.07 12.63
N ASP A 7 -2.85 1.53 12.94
CA ASP A 7 -3.28 0.23 12.45
C ASP A 7 -4.77 0.29 12.12
N TRP A 8 -5.17 -0.46 11.11
CA TRP A 8 -6.57 -0.71 10.82
C TRP A 8 -6.72 -2.15 10.37
N TRP A 9 -7.40 -2.94 11.21
CA TRP A 9 -7.69 -4.33 10.92
C TRP A 9 -9.09 -4.70 11.36
N ASN A 10 -10.02 -4.80 10.41
CA ASN A 10 -11.29 -5.48 10.64
C ASN A 10 -11.09 -6.99 10.47
N LYS A 11 -11.32 -7.77 11.54
CA LYS A 11 -11.06 -9.22 11.55
C LYS A 11 -11.84 -9.98 10.49
N GLU A 12 -13.15 -9.79 10.43
CA GLU A 12 -14.02 -10.52 9.49
C GLU A 12 -13.69 -10.18 8.04
N ALA A 13 -13.61 -8.89 7.73
CA ALA A 13 -13.25 -8.43 6.39
C ALA A 13 -11.82 -8.82 6.00
N GLY A 14 -10.89 -8.83 6.97
CA GLY A 14 -9.52 -9.27 6.78
C GLY A 14 -9.38 -10.79 6.56
N ASP A 15 -10.19 -11.60 7.25
CA ASP A 15 -10.29 -13.04 7.01
C ASP A 15 -10.81 -13.33 5.60
N LYS A 16 -11.88 -12.63 5.18
CA LYS A 16 -12.39 -12.71 3.81
C LYS A 16 -11.37 -12.27 2.77
N TRP A 17 -10.64 -11.18 3.03
CA TRP A 17 -9.57 -10.70 2.16
C TRP A 17 -8.47 -11.76 2.00
N ARG A 18 -8.03 -12.39 3.10
CA ARG A 18 -7.03 -13.47 3.05
C ARG A 18 -7.51 -14.67 2.23
N GLU A 19 -8.77 -15.07 2.43
CA GLU A 19 -9.35 -16.19 1.69
C GLU A 19 -9.40 -15.91 0.18
N LEU A 20 -9.88 -14.72 -0.21
CA LEU A 20 -10.00 -14.33 -1.61
C LEU A 20 -8.64 -14.15 -2.28
N GLN A 21 -7.64 -13.60 -1.57
CA GLN A 21 -6.26 -13.57 -2.05
C GLN A 21 -5.76 -14.99 -2.35
N ARG A 22 -5.90 -15.93 -1.40
CA ARG A 22 -5.49 -17.32 -1.61
C ARG A 22 -6.20 -17.95 -2.82
N LYS A 23 -7.50 -17.71 -2.97
CA LYS A 23 -8.28 -18.18 -4.13
C LYS A 23 -7.74 -17.62 -5.43
N ALA A 24 -7.55 -16.31 -5.52
CA ALA A 24 -7.05 -15.64 -6.72
C ALA A 24 -5.68 -16.18 -7.17
N TYR A 25 -4.74 -16.41 -6.24
CA TYR A 25 -3.43 -16.99 -6.56
C TYR A 25 -3.48 -18.46 -7.00
N SER A 26 -4.56 -19.18 -6.67
CA SER A 26 -4.80 -20.55 -7.13
C SER A 26 -5.70 -20.63 -8.38
N ASP A 27 -6.22 -19.50 -8.85
CA ASP A 27 -7.14 -19.43 -9.97
C ASP A 27 -6.38 -19.61 -11.29
N THR A 28 -6.62 -20.74 -11.95
CA THR A 28 -5.98 -21.06 -13.23
C THR A 28 -6.31 -20.07 -14.35
N THR A 29 -7.44 -19.36 -14.27
CA THR A 29 -7.83 -18.35 -15.25
C THR A 29 -7.04 -17.05 -15.12
N LEU A 30 -6.44 -16.79 -13.95
CA LEU A 30 -5.61 -15.62 -13.66
C LEU A 30 -4.11 -15.97 -13.57
N ASN A 31 -3.72 -17.19 -13.92
CA ASN A 31 -2.38 -17.71 -13.66
C ASN A 31 -1.29 -16.82 -14.29
N ARG A 32 -1.52 -16.31 -15.51
CA ARG A 32 -0.54 -15.43 -16.19
C ARG A 32 -0.36 -14.12 -15.44
N GLU A 33 -1.45 -13.48 -15.03
CA GLU A 33 -1.49 -12.22 -14.31
C GLU A 33 -0.88 -12.37 -12.91
N MET A 34 -1.23 -13.44 -12.19
CA MET A 34 -0.72 -13.71 -10.85
C MET A 34 0.78 -14.04 -10.87
N ASN A 35 1.26 -14.80 -11.88
CA ASN A 35 2.69 -15.05 -12.05
C ASN A 35 3.47 -13.77 -12.35
N PHE A 36 2.91 -12.87 -13.17
CA PHE A 36 3.54 -11.58 -13.45
C PHE A 36 3.61 -10.70 -12.19
N ILE A 37 2.50 -10.59 -11.45
CA ILE A 37 2.43 -9.84 -10.18
C ILE A 37 3.42 -10.39 -9.15
N GLY A 38 3.48 -11.72 -9.01
CA GLY A 38 4.41 -12.40 -8.12
C GLY A 38 5.87 -12.19 -8.52
N GLY A 39 6.17 -12.29 -9.82
CA GLY A 39 7.52 -12.03 -10.35
C GLY A 39 8.00 -10.60 -10.12
N LEU A 40 7.12 -9.60 -10.30
CA LEU A 40 7.42 -8.20 -9.95
C LEU A 40 7.69 -8.03 -8.46
N PHE A 41 6.87 -8.66 -7.60
CA PHE A 41 7.09 -8.61 -6.16
C PHE A 41 8.46 -9.17 -5.77
N SER A 42 8.82 -10.37 -6.27
CA SER A 42 10.12 -10.98 -5.99
C SER A 42 11.29 -10.10 -6.45
N LEU A 43 11.19 -9.50 -7.64
CA LEU A 43 12.22 -8.61 -8.16
C LEU A 43 12.40 -7.37 -7.27
N PHE A 44 11.31 -6.79 -6.77
CA PHE A 44 11.37 -5.65 -5.85
C PHE A 44 11.87 -6.03 -4.47
N ASP A 45 11.47 -7.19 -3.94
CA ASP A 45 11.92 -7.70 -2.64
C ASP A 45 13.45 -7.94 -2.64
N ASP A 46 13.98 -8.56 -3.69
CA ASP A 46 15.43 -8.78 -3.82
C ASP A 46 16.21 -7.48 -4.01
N TYR A 47 15.63 -6.51 -4.73
CA TYR A 47 16.17 -5.15 -4.79
C TYR A 47 16.23 -4.54 -3.38
N PHE A 48 15.19 -4.66 -2.55
CA PHE A 48 15.20 -4.07 -1.20
C PHE A 48 16.21 -4.67 -0.24
N LYS A 49 16.46 -5.98 -0.33
CA LYS A 49 17.48 -6.62 0.51
C LYS A 49 18.91 -6.14 0.22
N THR A 50 19.15 -5.54 -0.94
CA THR A 50 20.50 -5.22 -1.43
C THR A 50 20.77 -3.72 -1.58
N GLN A 51 19.80 -2.86 -1.28
CA GLN A 51 19.85 -1.43 -1.58
C GLN A 51 19.81 -0.55 -0.32
N HIS A 52 20.38 0.64 -0.43
CA HIS A 52 20.35 1.64 0.63
C HIS A 52 18.94 2.20 0.85
N TYR A 53 18.60 2.52 2.10
CA TYR A 53 17.29 3.06 2.49
C TYR A 53 16.85 4.28 1.67
N LYS A 54 17.76 5.22 1.38
CA LYS A 54 17.53 6.35 0.47
C LYS A 54 17.02 5.93 -0.92
N MET A 55 17.52 4.83 -1.47
CA MET A 55 17.07 4.32 -2.77
C MET A 55 15.67 3.71 -2.67
N ILE A 56 15.41 2.96 -1.59
CA ILE A 56 14.10 2.38 -1.27
C ILE A 56 13.04 3.47 -1.14
N ASN A 57 13.40 4.59 -0.52
CA ASN A 57 12.50 5.74 -0.35
C ASN A 57 12.40 6.65 -1.58
N SER A 58 13.11 6.38 -2.67
CA SER A 58 13.03 7.26 -3.83
C SER A 58 11.61 7.30 -4.42
N PRO A 59 11.17 8.46 -4.96
CA PRO A 59 9.89 8.56 -5.66
C PRO A 59 9.75 7.58 -6.83
N TYR A 60 10.88 7.14 -7.42
CA TYR A 60 10.89 6.13 -8.47
C TYR A 60 10.39 4.77 -7.96
N ILE A 61 10.91 4.31 -6.82
CA ILE A 61 10.47 3.06 -6.21
C ILE A 61 9.01 3.14 -5.75
N THR A 62 8.59 4.25 -5.13
CA THR A 62 7.18 4.46 -4.78
C THR A 62 6.28 4.28 -6.00
N ARG A 63 6.63 4.89 -7.14
CA ARG A 63 5.86 4.80 -8.39
C ARG A 63 5.83 3.39 -8.98
N LEU A 64 6.90 2.61 -8.84
CA LEU A 64 6.90 1.20 -9.26
C LEU A 64 5.91 0.36 -8.44
N TRP A 65 5.85 0.58 -7.12
CA TRP A 65 4.86 -0.09 -6.26
C TRP A 65 3.43 0.32 -6.59
N LYS A 66 3.21 1.61 -6.86
CA LYS A 66 1.93 2.12 -7.36
C LYS A 66 1.50 1.38 -8.63
N ALA A 67 2.35 1.37 -9.66
CA ALA A 67 2.04 0.73 -10.93
C ALA A 67 1.73 -0.77 -10.78
N LYS A 68 2.50 -1.48 -9.96
CA LYS A 68 2.27 -2.91 -9.67
C LYS A 68 0.93 -3.13 -8.94
N ASN A 69 0.58 -2.27 -7.98
CA ASN A 69 -0.70 -2.40 -7.26
C ASN A 69 -1.89 -1.95 -8.10
N GLU A 70 -1.77 -0.91 -8.92
CA GLU A 70 -2.80 -0.51 -9.89
C GLU A 70 -3.08 -1.60 -10.91
N PHE A 71 -2.03 -2.28 -11.41
CA PHE A 71 -2.20 -3.45 -12.26
C PHE A 71 -2.95 -4.57 -11.54
N LYS A 72 -2.56 -4.91 -10.30
CA LYS A 72 -3.27 -5.88 -9.45
C LYS A 72 -4.75 -5.52 -9.30
N TYR A 73 -5.05 -4.26 -9.00
CA TYR A 73 -6.42 -3.78 -8.83
C TYR A 73 -7.22 -3.82 -10.13
N HIS A 74 -6.59 -3.51 -11.27
CA HIS A 74 -7.22 -3.62 -12.57
C HIS A 74 -7.69 -5.06 -12.84
N ILE A 75 -6.81 -6.05 -12.62
CA ILE A 75 -7.15 -7.47 -12.77
C ILE A 75 -8.28 -7.88 -11.83
N PHE A 76 -8.22 -7.54 -10.55
CA PHE A 76 -9.26 -7.92 -9.59
C PHE A 76 -10.60 -7.23 -9.84
N ASN A 77 -10.62 -5.98 -10.30
CA ASN A 77 -11.87 -5.28 -10.63
C ASN A 77 -12.56 -5.84 -11.89
N GLN A 78 -11.81 -6.46 -12.81
CA GLN A 78 -12.38 -7.17 -13.96
C GLN A 78 -13.06 -8.49 -13.58
N ASN A 79 -12.81 -8.99 -12.36
CA ASN A 79 -13.32 -10.26 -11.87
C ASN A 79 -14.21 -10.00 -10.63
N PRO A 80 -15.55 -9.98 -10.77
CA PRO A 80 -16.45 -9.60 -9.67
C PRO A 80 -16.25 -10.35 -8.35
N GLU A 81 -15.80 -11.61 -8.42
CA GLU A 81 -15.46 -12.41 -7.24
C GLU A 81 -14.33 -11.79 -6.40
N TYR A 82 -13.33 -11.18 -7.05
CA TYR A 82 -12.13 -10.63 -6.41
C TYR A 82 -12.20 -9.12 -6.16
N ALA A 83 -13.24 -8.42 -6.62
CA ALA A 83 -13.41 -6.98 -6.44
C ALA A 83 -13.36 -6.54 -4.96
N PHE A 84 -13.81 -7.40 -4.04
CA PHE A 84 -13.73 -7.14 -2.60
C PHE A 84 -12.29 -6.93 -2.11
N ILE A 85 -11.29 -7.58 -2.74
CA ILE A 85 -9.89 -7.42 -2.38
C ILE A 85 -9.48 -5.95 -2.53
N VAL A 86 -9.84 -5.33 -3.65
CA VAL A 86 -9.53 -3.93 -3.96
C VAL A 86 -10.24 -3.00 -2.99
N GLN A 87 -11.53 -3.24 -2.73
CA GLN A 87 -12.33 -2.45 -1.80
C GLN A 87 -11.74 -2.45 -0.39
N TYR A 88 -11.38 -3.63 0.13
CA TYR A 88 -10.82 -3.77 1.47
C TYR A 88 -9.45 -3.10 1.60
N GLU A 89 -8.57 -3.26 0.61
CA GLU A 89 -7.24 -2.64 0.65
C GLU A 89 -7.31 -1.11 0.56
N ASN A 90 -8.20 -0.57 -0.26
CA ASN A 90 -8.45 0.88 -0.33
C ASN A 90 -9.04 1.41 0.98
N GLU A 91 -10.02 0.71 1.56
CA GLU A 91 -10.60 1.09 2.86
C GLU A 91 -9.52 1.14 3.94
N ARG A 92 -8.70 0.08 4.04
CA ARG A 92 -7.57 0.03 4.98
C ARG A 92 -6.62 1.22 4.77
N ASN A 93 -6.26 1.54 3.53
CA ASN A 93 -5.36 2.64 3.24
C ASN A 93 -5.98 4.01 3.57
N ASN A 94 -7.27 4.22 3.29
CA ASN A 94 -7.99 5.43 3.68
C ASN A 94 -7.97 5.62 5.20
N GLN A 95 -8.23 4.55 5.95
CA GLN A 95 -8.24 4.59 7.42
C GLN A 95 -6.83 4.90 7.99
N ILE A 96 -5.77 4.38 7.35
CA ILE A 96 -4.38 4.75 7.68
C ILE A 96 -4.16 6.25 7.42
N VAL A 97 -4.62 6.78 6.29
CA VAL A 97 -4.52 8.22 5.97
C VAL A 97 -5.28 9.07 6.98
N GLU A 98 -6.52 8.72 7.33
CA GLU A 98 -7.31 9.43 8.33
C GLU A 98 -6.60 9.51 9.69
N ASN A 99 -5.98 8.40 10.12
CA ASN A 99 -5.19 8.38 11.35
C ASN A 99 -3.97 9.31 11.26
N ILE A 100 -3.27 9.35 10.12
CA ILE A 100 -2.16 10.29 9.90
C ILE A 100 -2.65 11.74 9.97
N LEU A 101 -3.78 12.04 9.32
CA LEU A 101 -4.38 13.37 9.32
C LEU A 101 -4.76 13.83 10.72
N ASN A 102 -5.31 12.94 11.55
CA ASN A 102 -5.60 13.24 12.96
C ASN A 102 -4.32 13.62 13.73
N VAL A 103 -3.23 12.87 13.54
CA VAL A 103 -1.93 13.17 14.18
C VAL A 103 -1.37 14.52 13.72
N ILE A 104 -1.50 14.86 12.44
CA ILE A 104 -1.09 16.16 11.89
C ILE A 104 -1.94 17.29 12.51
N ALA A 105 -3.25 17.12 12.59
CA ALA A 105 -4.16 18.11 13.18
C ALA A 105 -3.87 18.37 14.67
N GLU A 106 -3.47 17.34 15.42
CA GLU A 106 -3.04 17.46 16.82
C GLU A 106 -1.66 18.12 16.98
N ASN A 107 -0.87 18.24 15.91
CA ASN A 107 0.52 18.69 15.94
C ASN A 107 0.84 19.68 14.78
N PRO A 108 0.12 20.81 14.66
CA PRO A 108 0.20 21.70 13.48
C PRO A 108 1.59 22.31 13.24
N ASP A 109 2.41 22.48 14.28
CA ASP A 109 3.72 23.14 14.20
C ASP A 109 4.89 22.14 14.15
N LYS A 110 4.64 20.85 13.89
CA LYS A 110 5.67 19.81 13.92
C LYS A 110 5.78 19.07 12.61
N PHE A 111 7.00 18.66 12.28
CA PHE A 111 7.23 17.62 11.30
C PHE A 111 6.85 16.26 11.88
N ILE A 112 6.06 15.49 11.13
CA ILE A 112 5.61 14.15 11.52
C ILE A 112 6.39 13.11 10.72
N LEU A 113 7.12 12.25 11.41
CA LEU A 113 7.77 11.09 10.81
C LEU A 113 6.77 9.93 10.76
N VAL A 114 6.52 9.42 9.55
CA VAL A 114 5.59 8.32 9.31
C VAL A 114 6.38 7.10 8.79
N ALA A 115 6.28 5.98 9.52
CA ALA A 115 6.86 4.70 9.11
C ALA A 115 5.74 3.77 8.66
N VAL A 116 5.75 3.37 7.39
CA VAL A 116 4.70 2.55 6.76
C VAL A 116 5.30 1.46 5.89
N GLY A 117 4.53 0.40 5.66
CA GLY A 117 4.87 -0.59 4.62
C GLY A 117 4.94 0.08 3.24
N ILE A 118 5.92 -0.32 2.44
CA ILE A 118 6.15 0.27 1.12
C ILE A 118 4.99 0.07 0.14
N ASP A 119 4.20 -0.98 0.36
CA ASP A 119 2.98 -1.28 -0.37
C ASP A 119 1.83 -0.31 -0.05
N HIS A 120 1.92 0.47 1.03
CA HIS A 120 0.98 1.53 1.38
C HIS A 120 1.48 2.92 1.02
N LYS A 121 2.81 3.10 1.00
CA LYS A 121 3.49 4.39 0.88
C LYS A 121 2.93 5.24 -0.25
N TYR A 122 2.82 4.69 -1.46
CA TYR A 122 2.34 5.46 -2.62
C TYR A 122 0.93 6.04 -2.42
N PHE A 123 0.02 5.27 -1.83
CA PHE A 123 -1.35 5.71 -1.62
C PHE A 123 -1.41 6.84 -0.59
N ILE A 124 -0.64 6.69 0.49
CA ILE A 124 -0.58 7.67 1.57
C ILE A 124 0.03 8.98 1.04
N GLU A 125 1.15 8.90 0.31
CA GLU A 125 1.79 10.08 -0.29
C GLU A 125 0.84 10.81 -1.25
N ASP A 126 0.23 10.10 -2.20
CA ASP A 126 -0.72 10.67 -3.15
C ASP A 126 -1.91 11.36 -2.44
N MET A 127 -2.47 10.73 -1.41
CA MET A 127 -3.62 11.27 -0.67
C MET A 127 -3.24 12.52 0.13
N LEU A 128 -2.10 12.50 0.84
CA LEU A 128 -1.64 13.66 1.60
C LEU A 128 -1.32 14.84 0.68
N GLU A 129 -0.62 14.59 -0.43
CA GLU A 129 -0.31 15.61 -1.43
C GLU A 129 -1.59 16.19 -2.06
N SER A 130 -2.61 15.37 -2.32
CA SER A 130 -3.91 15.82 -2.85
C SER A 130 -4.65 16.79 -1.92
N LEU A 131 -4.34 16.73 -0.62
CA LEU A 131 -4.88 17.61 0.42
C LEU A 131 -3.97 18.82 0.69
N GLY A 132 -2.91 19.01 -0.10
CA GLY A 132 -1.97 20.11 0.06
C GLY A 132 -0.94 19.91 1.18
N ILE A 133 -0.80 18.70 1.71
CA ILE A 133 0.21 18.38 2.73
C ILE A 133 1.54 18.09 2.04
N ILE A 134 2.60 18.77 2.46
CA ILE A 134 3.94 18.60 1.91
C ILE A 134 4.58 17.35 2.52
N VAL A 135 4.93 16.39 1.68
CA VAL A 135 5.62 15.16 2.08
C VAL A 135 7.11 15.26 1.77
N TYR A 136 7.94 14.93 2.76
CA TYR A 136 9.40 14.92 2.62
C TYR A 136 9.91 13.47 2.64
N GLN A 137 10.87 13.16 1.78
CA GLN A 137 11.56 11.88 1.81
C GLN A 137 12.63 11.88 2.90
N VAL A 138 12.69 10.79 3.67
CA VAL A 138 13.74 10.58 4.68
C VAL A 138 14.93 9.90 4.01
N GLU A 139 16.12 10.49 4.18
CA GLU A 139 17.40 9.98 3.65
C GLU A 139 17.92 8.77 4.42
#